data_AF-A0A4Q3W264-F1
#
_entry.id   AF-A0A4Q3W264-F1
#
_cell.length_a   1.000
_cell.length_b   1.000
_cell.length_c   1.000
_cell.angle_alpha   90.00
_cell.angle_beta   90.00
_cell.angle_gamma   90.00
#
_symmetry.space_group_name_H-M   'P 1'
#
loop_
_entity.id
_entity.type
_entity.pdbx_description
1 polymer ?
#
loop_
_entity_poly.entity_id
_entity_poly.type
_entity_poly.pdbx_seq_one_letter_code
_entity_poly.pdbx_strand_id
1 'polypeptide(L)'
;MPLRVGILSIAHMHVWSYVSALRANPKAQLIGFWDSDEDRAGTFAQQTGVPFIGFRDDLLDAVDAVIVCSENTGHAELIEAAANQGKAI
;
A
#
# COMPACT_ATOMS: atom_id res chain seq x y z
N MET A 1 -2.11 4.98 -19.38
CA MET A 1 -1.04 5.01 -18.35
C MET A 1 -1.28 3.84 -17.40
N PRO A 2 -0.23 3.21 -16.83
CA PRO A 2 -0.41 2.16 -15.84
C PRO A 2 -1.12 2.72 -14.60
N LEU A 3 -1.94 1.89 -13.95
CA LEU A 3 -2.62 2.24 -12.70
C LEU A 3 -1.59 2.37 -11.58
N ARG A 4 -1.53 3.52 -10.91
CA ARG A 4 -0.64 3.73 -9.76
C ARG A 4 -1.26 3.10 -8.52
N VAL A 5 -0.57 2.15 -7.92
CA VAL A 5 -1.07 1.36 -6.79
C VAL A 5 -0.22 1.60 -5.56
N GLY A 6 -0.86 1.87 -4.43
CA GLY A 6 -0.26 1.90 -3.10
C GLY A 6 -0.68 0.70 -2.25
N ILE A 7 0.05 0.42 -1.18
CA ILE A 7 -0.34 -0.59 -0.19
C ILE A 7 -0.51 0.08 1.17
N LEU A 8 -1.68 -0.09 1.78
CA LEU A 8 -2.00 0.40 3.12
C LEU A 8 -1.81 -0.73 4.14
N SER A 9 -0.82 -0.54 5.01
CA SER A 9 -0.29 -1.50 5.97
C SER A 9 0.30 -2.75 5.33
N ILE A 10 1.11 -3.48 6.11
CA ILE A 10 1.79 -4.72 5.78
C ILE A 10 1.69 -5.73 6.95
N ALA A 11 0.71 -5.55 7.85
CA ALA A 11 0.48 -6.44 8.97
C ALA A 11 0.12 -7.86 8.52
N HIS A 12 -0.57 -8.00 7.38
CA HIS A 12 -0.87 -9.29 6.77
C HIS A 12 0.18 -9.72 5.73
N MET A 13 0.52 -11.01 5.80
CA MET A 13 1.54 -11.66 4.97
C MET A 13 1.22 -11.69 3.46
N HIS A 14 -0.01 -11.39 3.04
CA HIS A 14 -0.35 -11.38 1.60
C HIS A 14 0.33 -10.27 0.81
N VAL A 15 0.86 -9.24 1.50
CA VAL A 15 1.61 -8.15 0.88
C VAL A 15 2.72 -8.65 -0.05
N TRP A 16 3.41 -9.74 0.30
CA TRP A 16 4.50 -10.31 -0.50
C TRP A 16 4.03 -10.75 -1.90
N SER A 17 2.88 -11.43 -1.94
CA SER A 17 2.28 -11.87 -3.19
C SER A 17 1.77 -10.69 -4.02
N TYR A 18 1.22 -9.66 -3.38
CA TYR A 18 0.77 -8.45 -4.07
C TYR A 18 1.92 -7.65 -4.68
N VAL A 19 3.03 -7.47 -3.96
CA VAL A 19 4.21 -6.81 -4.52
C VAL A 19 4.73 -7.55 -5.75
N SER A 20 4.81 -8.89 -5.68
CA SER A 20 5.23 -9.71 -6.83
C SER A 20 4.28 -9.56 -8.02
N ALA A 21 2.97 -9.64 -7.79
CA ALA A 21 1.96 -9.51 -8.83
C ALA A 21 1.94 -8.11 -9.48
N LEU A 22 2.07 -7.06 -8.67
CA LEU A 22 2.11 -5.68 -9.15
C LEU A 22 3.37 -5.42 -10.00
N ARG A 23 4.53 -5.93 -9.59
CA ARG A 23 5.78 -5.81 -10.36
C ARG A 23 5.73 -6.54 -11.69
N ALA A 24 5.05 -7.68 -11.75
CA ALA A 24 4.89 -8.47 -12.96
C ALA A 24 3.83 -7.92 -13.92
N ASN A 25 2.98 -6.98 -13.48
CA ASN A 25 1.86 -6.49 -14.26
C ASN A 25 2.19 -5.17 -14.98
N PRO A 26 2.33 -5.16 -16.32
CA PRO A 26 2.67 -3.93 -17.06
C PRO A 26 1.56 -2.87 -17.04
N LYS A 27 0.35 -3.21 -16.57
CA LYS A 27 -0.77 -2.27 -16.40
C LYS A 27 -0.82 -1.65 -15.00
N ALA A 28 0.08 -2.04 -14.10
CA ALA A 28 0.16 -1.51 -12.75
C ALA A 28 1.55 -0.94 -12.46
N GLN A 29 1.61 0.07 -11.62
CA GLN A 29 2.85 0.63 -11.09
C GLN A 29 2.73 0.72 -9.58
N LEU A 30 3.52 -0.08 -8.86
CA LEU A 30 3.61 0.02 -7.41
C LEU A 30 4.40 1.28 -7.03
N ILE A 31 3.71 2.25 -6.41
CA ILE A 31 4.29 3.54 -6.02
C ILE A 31 5.00 3.46 -4.68
N GLY A 32 4.38 2.77 -3.72
CA GLY A 32 4.89 2.68 -2.37
C GLY A 32 3.91 2.02 -1.42
N PHE A 33 4.25 2.04 -0.15
CA PHE A 33 3.39 1.56 0.92
C PHE A 33 3.49 2.48 2.14
N TRP A 34 2.49 2.41 3.00
CA TRP A 34 2.46 3.03 4.32
C TRP A 34 2.16 1.96 5.35
N ASP A 35 2.72 2.07 6.55
CA ASP A 35 2.33 1.27 7.71
C ASP A 35 2.52 2.13 8.97
N SER A 36 1.68 1.91 9.99
CA SER A 36 1.77 2.61 11.28
C SER A 36 2.93 2.14 12.16
N ASP A 37 3.46 0.95 11.90
CA ASP A 37 4.59 0.35 12.60
C ASP A 37 5.88 0.59 11.78
N GLU A 38 6.68 1.56 12.22
CA GLU A 38 7.90 1.98 11.53
C GLU A 38 8.98 0.89 11.46
N ASP A 39 9.08 0.04 12.49
CA ASP A 39 10.06 -1.05 12.52
C ASP A 39 9.70 -2.14 11.49
N ARG A 40 8.41 -2.49 11.43
CA ARG A 40 7.88 -3.40 10.42
C ARG A 40 8.04 -2.80 9.01
N ALA A 41 7.73 -1.52 8.85
CA ALA A 41 7.90 -0.81 7.59
C ALA A 41 9.36 -0.79 7.12
N GLY A 42 10.30 -0.47 8.01
CA GLY A 42 11.72 -0.42 7.70
C GLY A 42 12.25 -1.78 7.23
N THR A 43 11.86 -2.85 7.92
CA THR A 43 12.22 -4.23 7.53
C THR A 43 11.69 -4.58 6.15
N PHE A 44 10.42 -4.27 5.88
CA PHE A 44 9.79 -4.56 4.60
C PHE A 44 10.36 -3.73 3.44
N ALA A 45 10.61 -2.44 3.67
CA ALA A 45 11.25 -1.57 2.68
C ALA A 45 12.64 -2.09 2.31
N GLN A 46 13.43 -2.51 3.30
CA GLN A 46 14.76 -3.10 3.06
C GLN A 46 14.67 -4.41 2.26
N GLN A 47 13.73 -5.29 2.60
CA GLN A 47 13.59 -6.61 1.97
C GLN A 47 13.04 -6.53 0.54
N THR A 48 12.15 -5.58 0.27
CA THR A 48 11.46 -5.49 -1.02
C THR A 48 12.02 -4.42 -1.94
N GLY A 49 12.63 -3.36 -1.40
CA GLY A 49 12.97 -2.14 -2.13
C GLY A 49 11.76 -1.30 -2.53
N VAL A 50 10.57 -1.57 -1.97
CA VAL A 50 9.38 -0.73 -2.19
C VAL A 50 9.50 0.54 -1.35
N PRO A 51 9.19 1.74 -1.90
CA PRO A 51 9.25 2.98 -1.13
C PRO A 51 8.28 2.97 0.07
N PHE A 52 8.81 3.24 1.27
CA PHE A 52 8.00 3.55 2.44
C PHE A 52 7.63 5.03 2.41
N ILE A 53 6.34 5.33 2.50
CA ILE A 53 5.80 6.67 2.63
C ILE A 53 5.34 6.83 4.07
N GLY A 54 5.95 7.75 4.82
CA GLY A 54 5.75 7.87 6.28
C GLY A 54 4.37 8.33 6.70
N PHE A 55 3.65 9.03 5.82
CA PHE A 55 2.28 9.48 6.08
C PHE A 55 1.29 8.81 5.13
N ARG A 56 0.19 8.30 5.69
CA ARG A 56 -0.86 7.61 4.92
C ARG A 56 -1.41 8.49 3.81
N ASP A 57 -1.72 9.74 4.14
CA ASP A 57 -2.41 10.63 3.22
C ASP A 57 -1.50 11.05 2.06
N ASP A 58 -0.18 11.16 2.28
CA ASP A 58 0.79 11.36 1.20
C ASP A 58 0.81 10.19 0.21
N LEU A 59 0.69 8.95 0.70
CA LEU A 59 0.57 7.78 -0.18
C LEU A 59 -0.74 7.84 -0.97
N LEU A 60 -1.85 8.14 -0.30
CA LEU A 60 -3.16 8.23 -0.94
C LEU A 60 -3.12 9.27 -2.07
N ASP A 61 -2.57 10.46 -1.84
CA ASP A 61 -2.42 11.51 -2.86
C ASP A 61 -1.58 11.06 -4.07
N ALA A 62 -0.60 10.19 -3.85
CA ALA A 62 0.31 9.73 -4.89
C ALA A 62 -0.25 8.61 -5.80
N VAL A 63 -1.39 7.99 -5.46
CA VAL A 63 -1.89 6.77 -6.13
C VAL A 63 -3.32 6.91 -6.67
N ASP A 64 -3.67 6.00 -7.58
CA ASP A 64 -5.02 5.86 -8.16
C ASP A 64 -5.84 4.80 -7.39
N ALA A 65 -5.16 3.78 -6.88
CA ALA A 65 -5.76 2.67 -6.15
C ALA A 65 -4.88 2.22 -4.97
N VAL A 66 -5.49 1.56 -3.99
CA VAL A 66 -4.79 0.96 -2.85
C VAL A 66 -5.13 -0.52 -2.68
N ILE A 67 -4.22 -1.26 -2.05
CA ILE A 67 -4.49 -2.58 -1.50
C ILE A 67 -4.38 -2.47 0.03
N VAL A 68 -5.40 -2.91 0.76
CA VAL A 68 -5.41 -2.89 2.23
C VAL A 68 -4.89 -4.22 2.78
N CYS A 69 -3.75 -4.18 3.46
CA CYS A 69 -3.09 -5.34 4.09
C CYS A 69 -2.90 -5.17 5.61
N SER A 70 -3.74 -4.37 6.28
CA SER A 70 -3.76 -4.31 7.75
C SER A 70 -4.46 -5.52 8.36
N GLU A 71 -4.44 -5.62 9.69
CA GLU A 71 -5.32 -6.50 10.46
C GLU A 71 -6.78 -6.22 10.14
N ASN A 72 -7.65 -7.23 10.25
CA ASN A 72 -9.09 -7.11 9.93
C ASN A 72 -9.77 -5.93 10.63
N THR A 73 -9.38 -5.63 11.87
CA THR A 73 -9.93 -4.53 12.67
C THR A 73 -9.56 -3.15 12.11
N GLY A 74 -8.43 -3.03 11.40
CA GLY A 74 -7.96 -1.80 10.77
C GLY A 74 -8.52 -1.54 9.36
N HIS A 75 -9.19 -2.53 8.75
CA HIS A 75 -9.67 -2.41 7.36
C HIS A 75 -10.65 -1.26 7.21
N ALA A 76 -11.64 -1.15 8.10
CA ALA A 76 -12.69 -0.14 7.98
C ALA A 76 -12.11 1.29 7.91
N GLU A 77 -11.21 1.63 8.83
CA GLU A 77 -10.57 2.95 8.88
C GLU A 77 -9.77 3.25 7.59
N LEU A 78 -8.97 2.28 7.12
CA LEU A 78 -8.12 2.47 5.94
C LEU A 78 -8.94 2.53 4.64
N ILE A 79 -9.99 1.73 4.54
CA ILE A 79 -10.94 1.75 3.43
C ILE A 79 -11.68 3.09 3.40
N GLU A 80 -12.19 3.56 4.54
CA GLU A 80 -12.85 4.86 4.64
C GLU A 80 -11.92 6.01 4.26
N ALA A 81 -10.68 6.01 4.76
CA ALA A 81 -9.68 7.02 4.41
C ALA A 81 -9.40 7.05 2.89
N ALA A 82 -9.21 5.88 2.27
CA ALA A 82 -8.98 5.77 0.83
C ALA A 82 -10.20 6.19 0.00
N ALA A 83 -11.40 5.75 0.40
CA ALA A 83 -12.65 6.08 -0.28
C ALA A 83 -12.97 7.58 -0.20
N ASN A 84 -12.72 8.22 0.94
CA ASN A 84 -12.89 9.66 1.13
C ASN A 84 -11.99 10.50 0.23
N GLN A 85 -10.84 9.96 -0.21
CA GLN A 85 -9.97 10.58 -1.20
C GLN A 85 -10.22 10.10 -2.64
N GLY A 86 -11.29 9.32 -2.87
CA GLY A 86 -11.69 8.84 -4.20
C GLY A 86 -10.76 7.77 -4.79
N LYS A 87 -10.04 7.03 -3.95
CA LYS A 87 -9.16 5.93 -4.41
C LYS A 87 -9.97 4.67 -4.66
N ALA A 88 -9.59 3.90 -5.69
CA ALA A 88 -10.07 2.53 -5.84
C ALA A 88 -9.41 1.63 -4.78
N ILE A 89 -10.12 0.60 -4.33
CA ILE A 89 -9.74 -0.27 -3.20
C ILE A 89 -9.90 -1.73 -3.64
#